data_AF-A0A2D5G8G2-F1
#
_entry.id   AF-A0A2D5G8G2-F1
#
_cell.length_a   1.000
_cell.length_b   1.000
_cell.length_c   1.000
_cell.angle_alpha   90.00
_cell.angle_beta   90.00
_cell.angle_gamma   90.00
#
_symmetry.space_group_name_H-M   'P 1'
#
loop_
_entity.id
_entity.type
_entity.pdbx_description
1 polymer ?
#
loop_
_entity_poly.entity_id
_entity_poly.type
_entity_poly.pdbx_seq_one_letter_code
_entity_poly.pdbx_strand_id
1 'polypeptide(L)' 'MNEFIIAIGLLFFIEGLFLAIFPSKIKNMLEIIKNTPENKLRSFGLFFLIIGFLIIWYIKN' A
#
# COMPACT_ATOMS: atom_id res chain seq x y z
N MET A 1 21.21 4.61 5.84
CA MET A 1 20.43 4.63 7.11
C MET A 1 19.31 5.65 7.08
N ASN A 2 19.51 6.79 6.43
CA ASN A 2 18.46 7.80 6.23
C ASN A 2 17.36 7.33 5.26
N GLU A 3 17.68 6.45 4.29
CA GLU A 3 16.70 6.02 3.28
C GLU A 3 15.55 5.20 3.89
N PHE A 4 15.82 4.39 4.90
CA PHE A 4 14.79 3.59 5.57
C PHE A 4 13.80 4.46 6.35
N ILE A 5 14.33 5.47 7.05
CA ILE A 5 13.53 6.45 7.79
C ILE A 5 12.69 7.30 6.81
N ILE A 6 13.26 7.69 5.66
CA ILE A 6 12.54 8.43 4.62
C ILE A 6 11.43 7.57 4.00
N ALA A 7 11.68 6.27 3.72
CA ALA A 7 10.67 5.37 3.18
C ALA A 7 9.48 5.19 4.14
N ILE A 8 9.75 5.06 5.44
CA ILE A 8 8.71 5.00 6.47
C ILE A 8 7.95 6.34 6.55
N GLY A 9 8.66 7.46 6.52
CA GLY A 9 8.04 8.79 6.51
C GLY A 9 7.11 9.00 5.31
N LEU A 10 7.54 8.59 4.11
CA LEU A 10 6.74 8.64 2.90
C LEU A 10 5.50 7.74 2.97
N LEU A 11 5.64 6.54 3.53
CA LEU A 11 4.50 5.64 3.73
C LEU A 11 3.41 6.30 4.59
N PHE A 12 3.77 6.81 5.77
CA PHE A 12 2.83 7.50 6.65
C PHE A 12 2.27 8.79 6.03
N PHE A 13 3.10 9.54 5.31
CA PHE A 13 2.66 10.77 4.65
C PHE A 13 1.59 10.49 3.59
N ILE A 14 1.82 9.49 2.73
CA ILE A 14 0.86 9.11 1.69
C ILE A 14 -0.43 8.56 2.33
N GLU A 15 -0.33 7.63 3.27
CA GLU A 15 -1.51 7.07 3.96
C GLU A 15 -2.33 8.16 4.67
N GLY A 16 -1.67 9.06 5.40
CA GLY A 16 -2.31 10.17 6.10
C GLY A 16 -2.95 11.19 5.15
N LEU A 17 -2.32 11.47 4.01
CA LEU A 17 -2.85 12.37 2.98
C LEU A 17 -4.15 11.81 2.38
N PHE A 18 -4.19 10.51 2.08
CA PHE A 18 -5.42 9.87 1.59
C PHE A 18 -6.56 9.94 2.62
N LEU A 19 -6.28 9.70 3.90
CA LEU A 19 -7.27 9.83 4.97
C LEU A 19 -7.77 11.27 5.13
N ALA A 20 -6.87 12.25 5.06
CA ALA A 20 -7.20 13.67 5.27
C ALA A 20 -8.03 14.25 4.12
N ILE A 21 -7.68 13.93 2.87
CA ILE A 21 -8.36 14.50 1.69
C ILE A 21 -9.64 13.73 1.34
N PHE A 22 -9.63 12.39 1.47
CA PHE A 22 -10.75 11.55 1.02
C PHE A 22 -11.18 10.50 2.06
N PRO A 23 -11.68 10.93 3.24
CA PRO A 23 -12.10 10.00 4.29
C PRO A 23 -13.24 9.07 3.84
N SER A 24 -14.17 9.57 3.02
CA SER A 24 -15.31 8.78 2.53
C SER A 24 -14.91 7.70 1.53
N LYS A 25 -13.87 7.93 0.72
CA LYS A 25 -13.39 6.93 -0.25
C LYS A 25 -12.71 5.76 0.47
N ILE A 26 -11.91 6.05 1.50
CA ILE A 26 -11.26 5.01 2.33
C ILE A 26 -12.31 4.11 2.97
N LYS A 27 -13.37 4.68 3.56
CA LYS A 27 -14.48 3.91 4.15
C LYS A 27 -15.14 2.96 3.14
N ASN A 28 -15.42 3.44 1.93
CA ASN A 28 -16.02 2.62 0.88
C ASN A 28 -15.07 1.50 0.40
N MET A 29 -13.77 1.79 0.28
CA MET A 29 -12.76 0.77 -0.02
C MET A 29 -12.70 -0.34 1.03
N LEU A 30 -12.79 0.01 2.32
CA LEU A 30 -12.80 -0.97 3.40
C LEU A 30 -14.03 -1.90 3.34
N GLU A 31 -15.19 -1.36 2.95
CA GLU A 31 -16.40 -2.15 2.75
C GLU A 31 -16.27 -3.13 1.57
N ILE A 32 -15.65 -2.69 0.47
CA ILE A 32 -15.32 -3.57 -0.66
C ILE A 32 -14.35 -4.68 -0.24
N ILE A 33 -13.32 -4.34 0.54
CA ILE A 33 -12.34 -5.31 1.04
C ILE A 33 -13.02 -6.35 1.94
N LYS A 34 -13.91 -5.92 2.85
CA LYS A 34 -14.66 -6.80 3.75
C LYS A 34 -15.53 -7.81 2.99
N ASN A 35 -16.10 -7.40 1.85
CA ASN A 35 -16.93 -8.26 1.02
C ASN A 35 -16.12 -9.14 0.03
N THR A 36 -14.79 -8.94 -0.05
CA THR A 36 -13.92 -9.70 -0.94
C THR A 36 -13.39 -10.95 -0.23
N PRO A 37 -13.43 -12.14 -0.87
CA PRO A 37 -12.91 -13.37 -0.26
C PRO A 37 -11.40 -13.28 0.01
N GLU A 38 -10.96 -13.81 1.14
CA GLU A 38 -9.57 -13.75 1.60
C GLU A 38 -8.57 -14.29 0.58
N ASN A 39 -8.92 -15.35 -0.16
CA ASN A 39 -8.05 -15.93 -1.19
C ASN A 39 -7.69 -14.92 -2.29
N LYS A 40 -8.66 -14.12 -2.73
CA LYS A 40 -8.40 -13.06 -3.73
C LYS A 40 -7.54 -11.96 -3.12
N LEU A 41 -7.83 -11.56 -1.88
CA LEU A 41 -7.08 -10.54 -1.17
C LEU A 41 -5.60 -10.94 -0.99
N ARG A 42 -5.34 -12.20 -0.62
CA ARG A 42 -3.98 -12.76 -0.47
C ARG A 42 -3.26 -12.83 -1.81
N SER A 43 -3.93 -13.28 -2.88
CA SER A 43 -3.33 -13.32 -4.22
C SER A 43 -2.95 -11.91 -4.70
N PHE A 44 -3.82 -10.92 -4.46
CA PHE A 44 -3.55 -9.54 -4.84
C PHE A 44 -2.40 -8.96 -4.02
N GLY A 45 -2.37 -9.20 -2.70
CA GLY A 45 -1.28 -8.79 -1.83
C GLY A 45 0.07 -9.38 -2.24
N LEU A 46 0.11 -10.68 -2.59
CA LEU A 46 1.32 -11.33 -3.09
C LEU A 46 1.79 -10.71 -4.41
N PHE A 47 0.87 -10.42 -5.33
CA PHE A 47 1.19 -9.77 -6.60
C PHE A 47 1.81 -8.38 -6.39
N PHE A 48 1.20 -7.55 -5.52
CA PHE A 48 1.74 -6.24 -5.18
C PHE A 48 3.10 -6.31 -4.46
N LEU A 49 3.30 -7.31 -3.59
CA LEU A 49 4.57 -7.54 -2.91
C LEU A 49 5.69 -7.86 -3.91
N ILE A 50 5.44 -8.77 -4.85
CA ILE A 50 6.43 -9.19 -5.85
C ILE A 50 6.79 -8.02 -6.76
N ILE A 51 5.80 -7.25 -7.21
CA ILE A 51 6.02 -6.06 -8.05
C ILE A 51 6.78 -4.99 -7.30
N GLY A 52 6.39 -4.68 -6.06
CA GLY A 52 7.09 -3.70 -5.24
C GLY A 52 8.55 -4.09 -5.00
N PHE A 53 8.81 -5.38 -4.77
CA PHE A 53 10.16 -5.90 -4.64
C PHE A 53 10.97 -5.76 -5.93
N LEU A 54 10.39 -6.13 -7.09
CA LEU A 54 11.03 -5.98 -8.40
C LEU A 54 11.39 -4.53 -8.70
N ILE A 55 10.49 -3.58 -8.43
CA ILE A 55 10.73 -2.14 -8.65
C ILE A 55 11.90 -1.65 -7.78
N ILE A 56 11.92 -1.98 -6.49
CA ILE A 56 13.01 -1.59 -5.58
C ILE A 56 14.34 -2.21 -6.05
N TRP A 57 14.31 -3.47 -6.49
CA TRP A 57 15.50 -4.16 -6.97
C TRP A 57 16.07 -3.51 -8.24
N TYR A 58 15.22 -3.15 -9.21
CA TYR A 58 15.63 -2.46 -10.43
C TYR A 58 16.16 -1.05 -10.19
N ILE A 59 15.59 -0.29 -9.25
CA ILE A 59 16.03 1.09 -8.97
C ILE A 59 17.36 1.10 -8.20
N LYS A 60 17.59 0.09 -7.35
CA LYS A 60 18.79 0.03 -6.49
C LYS A 60 19.98 -0.67 -7.15
N ASN A 61 19.78 -1.34 -8.28
CA ASN A 61 20.82 -2.02 -9.06
C ASN A 61 21.34 -1.15 -10.20
#